data_AF-A0A0L9VS68-F1
#
_entry.id   AF-A0A0L9VS68-F1
#
_cell.length_a   1.000
_cell.length_b   1.000
_cell.length_c   1.000
_cell.angle_alpha   90.00
_cell.angle_beta   90.00
_cell.angle_gamma   90.00
#
_symmetry.space_group_name_H-M   'P 1'
#
loop_
_entity.id
_entity.type
_entity.pdbx_description
1 polymer ?
#
loop_
_entity_poly.entity_id
_entity_poly.type
_entity_poly.pdbx_seq_one_letter_code
_entity_poly.pdbx_strand_id
1 'polypeptide(L)'
;MDPCTILDCTPELGEERGRSSNFEALGVSTAGIHREITTMLSGESAFLYGNVVTENLENPSSSSPSVSGYDWASRDLKEAVDAHSQCEQRQNQSEQLLNEARLLLGNLQKAGLELKKEWDQLATDLELARKDVFDLKSTITALRAERDALLLTTAEDKELKEEMSEAIVLEHTQGFKSALRQVSHLLNISTKGVDFDPRKDVYEGRLVPLSEILEGALLESEPAGAEEEVIAETVVAEEIKKEASAVPSIYVADVVHVK
;
A
#
# COMPACT_ATOMS: atom_id res chain seq x y z
N MET A 1 -41.79 -57.18 -25.80
CA MET A 1 -40.49 -57.56 -26.38
C MET A 1 -39.91 -56.37 -27.12
N ASP A 2 -39.20 -55.42 -26.53
CA ASP A 2 -39.19 -54.80 -25.20
C ASP A 2 -38.56 -53.42 -25.39
N PRO A 3 -38.92 -52.40 -24.59
CA PRO A 3 -38.41 -51.05 -24.72
C PRO A 3 -36.99 -50.93 -24.15
N CYS A 4 -36.09 -50.24 -24.85
CA CYS A 4 -34.78 -49.89 -24.31
C CYS A 4 -34.93 -48.95 -23.11
N THR A 5 -34.47 -49.45 -21.97
CA THR A 5 -34.44 -48.81 -20.67
C THR A 5 -33.40 -47.70 -20.60
N ILE A 6 -33.81 -46.65 -19.90
CA ILE A 6 -33.01 -45.57 -19.32
C ILE A 6 -31.84 -46.18 -18.54
N LEU A 7 -30.62 -45.72 -18.82
CA LEU A 7 -29.45 -45.94 -17.98
C LEU A 7 -29.07 -44.61 -17.35
N ASP A 8 -29.55 -44.43 -16.12
CA ASP A 8 -29.04 -43.45 -15.16
C ASP A 8 -27.58 -43.79 -14.83
N CYS A 9 -26.67 -42.85 -15.05
CA CYS A 9 -25.29 -42.92 -14.59
C CYS A 9 -25.03 -41.83 -13.55
N THR A 10 -25.04 -42.22 -12.29
CA THR A 10 -24.27 -41.65 -11.18
C THR A 10 -24.29 -42.72 -10.07
N PRO A 11 -23.32 -42.83 -9.14
CA PRO A 11 -22.14 -41.98 -8.89
C PRO A 11 -20.83 -42.78 -8.66
N GLU A 12 -19.68 -42.11 -8.63
CA GLU A 12 -18.58 -42.38 -7.67
C GLU A 12 -17.55 -41.24 -7.80
N LEU A 13 -17.42 -40.37 -6.80
CA LEU A 13 -16.44 -40.48 -5.70
C LEU A 13 -14.99 -40.29 -6.17
N GLY A 14 -14.69 -39.05 -6.58
CA GLY A 14 -13.33 -38.51 -6.58
C GLY A 14 -13.17 -37.56 -5.39
N GLU A 15 -12.67 -38.06 -4.28
CA GLU A 15 -12.13 -37.23 -3.20
C GLU A 15 -10.83 -36.58 -3.67
N GLU A 16 -10.90 -35.40 -4.30
CA GLU A 16 -9.72 -34.56 -4.46
C GLU A 16 -9.60 -33.64 -3.25
N ARG A 17 -8.70 -34.06 -2.34
CA ARG A 17 -8.25 -33.34 -1.15
C ARG A 17 -7.44 -32.10 -1.56
N GLY A 18 -8.14 -31.08 -2.06
CA GLY A 18 -7.61 -29.73 -2.24
C GLY A 18 -7.51 -29.01 -0.90
N ARG A 19 -6.30 -29.01 -0.33
CA ARG A 19 -5.94 -28.29 0.90
C ARG A 19 -5.91 -26.78 0.62
N SER A 20 -7.06 -26.12 0.59
CA SER A 20 -7.13 -24.67 0.68
C SER A 20 -6.83 -24.27 2.12
N SER A 21 -5.70 -23.59 2.30
CA SER A 21 -5.39 -22.87 3.52
C SER A 21 -6.47 -21.81 3.74
N ASN A 22 -7.43 -22.13 4.60
CA ASN A 22 -8.17 -21.12 5.33
C ASN A 22 -7.14 -20.23 6.00
N PHE A 23 -6.98 -19.01 5.48
CA PHE A 23 -6.37 -17.93 6.24
C PHE A 23 -7.30 -17.71 7.42
N GLU A 24 -6.88 -18.24 8.58
CA GLU A 24 -7.51 -17.98 9.86
C GLU A 24 -7.69 -16.47 9.99
N ALA A 25 -8.95 -16.04 9.86
CA ALA A 25 -9.41 -14.93 10.65
C ALA A 25 -9.12 -15.33 12.09
N LEU A 26 -7.99 -14.85 12.62
CA LEU A 26 -7.75 -14.76 14.05
C LEU A 26 -8.90 -13.94 14.60
N GLY A 27 -9.96 -14.65 14.98
CA GLY A 27 -10.85 -14.20 16.03
C GLY A 27 -9.94 -13.79 17.16
N VAL A 28 -9.94 -12.50 17.46
CA VAL A 28 -9.27 -11.94 18.62
C VAL A 28 -9.93 -12.60 19.81
N SER A 29 -9.36 -13.72 20.22
CA SER A 29 -9.59 -14.33 21.51
C SER A 29 -9.30 -13.23 22.49
N THR A 30 -10.36 -12.75 23.15
CA THR A 30 -10.28 -12.00 24.40
C THR A 30 -9.72 -12.97 25.45
N ALA A 31 -8.49 -13.40 25.26
CA ALA A 31 -7.66 -14.00 26.28
C ALA A 31 -7.58 -12.92 27.35
N GLY A 32 -8.30 -13.18 28.45
CA GLY A 32 -8.39 -12.30 29.59
C GLY A 32 -7.00 -11.77 29.87
N ILE A 33 -6.83 -10.46 29.68
CA ILE A 33 -5.69 -9.73 30.16
C ILE A 33 -5.78 -9.89 31.67
N HIS A 34 -5.06 -10.90 32.16
CA HIS A 34 -4.82 -11.14 33.56
C HIS A 34 -4.01 -9.94 34.03
N ARG A 35 -4.71 -8.85 34.39
CA ARG A 35 -4.11 -7.75 35.12
C ARG A 35 -3.70 -8.34 36.45
N GLU A 36 -2.43 -8.72 36.57
CA GLU A 36 -1.78 -8.84 37.87
C GLU A 36 -1.89 -7.47 38.52
N ILE A 37 -2.94 -7.31 39.33
CA ILE A 37 -3.05 -6.22 40.28
C ILE A 37 -1.97 -6.50 41.31
N THR A 38 -0.77 -5.98 41.07
CA THR A 38 0.25 -5.89 42.10
C THR A 38 -0.23 -4.83 43.09
N THR A 39 -1.00 -5.26 44.09
CA THR A 39 -1.33 -4.46 45.26
C THR A 39 -0.02 -4.19 46.01
N MET A 40 0.57 -3.01 45.80
CA MET A 40 1.57 -2.51 46.73
C MET A 40 0.87 -2.30 48.06
N LEU A 41 1.12 -3.19 49.02
CA LEU A 41 0.74 -2.99 50.41
C LEU A 41 1.45 -1.71 50.85
N SER A 42 0.70 -0.61 50.96
CA SER A 42 1.14 0.59 51.65
C SER A 42 1.47 0.19 53.07
N GLY A 43 2.76 -0.03 53.33
CA GLY A 43 3.28 -0.30 54.66
C GLY A 43 2.97 0.91 55.53
N GLU A 44 1.95 0.80 56.38
CA GLU A 44 1.85 1.61 57.57
C GLU A 44 3.15 1.42 58.34
N SER A 45 3.93 2.50 58.41
CA SER A 45 5.16 2.56 59.20
C SER A 45 4.81 2.25 60.65
N ALA A 46 4.92 0.98 61.03
CA ALA A 46 4.86 0.54 62.41
C ALA A 46 6.09 1.11 63.12
N PHE A 47 5.93 2.29 63.73
CA PHE A 47 6.92 2.81 64.66
C PHE A 47 6.93 1.88 65.88
N LEU A 48 7.87 0.94 65.90
CA LEU A 48 8.30 0.29 67.13
C LEU A 48 8.89 1.38 68.02
N TYR A 49 8.12 1.86 68.99
CA TYR A 49 8.69 2.52 70.17
C TYR A 49 9.57 1.48 70.87
N GLY A 50 10.85 1.46 70.52
CA GLY A 50 11.86 0.68 71.20
C GLY A 50 11.76 0.97 72.68
N ASN A 51 11.60 -0.10 73.47
CA ASN A 51 11.56 -0.07 74.92
C ASN A 51 12.62 0.90 75.46
N VAL A 52 12.15 1.93 76.18
CA VAL A 52 13.01 2.69 77.08
C VAL A 52 13.46 1.71 78.15
N VAL A 53 14.65 1.16 77.97
CA VAL A 53 15.38 0.49 79.06
C VAL A 53 15.69 1.60 80.05
N THR A 54 14.92 1.69 81.13
CA THR A 54 15.29 2.45 82.31
C THR A 54 16.46 1.72 82.97
N GLU A 55 17.67 1.93 82.46
CA GLU A 55 18.89 1.52 83.16
C GLU A 55 18.99 2.33 84.45
N ASN A 56 19.25 1.60 85.54
CA ASN A 56 19.44 2.13 86.87
C ASN A 56 20.47 3.26 86.86
N LEU A 57 20.11 4.39 87.47
CA LEU A 57 21.01 5.50 87.73
C LEU A 57 22.02 5.07 88.81
N GLU A 58 23.07 4.36 88.41
CA GLU A 58 24.27 4.20 89.23
C GLU A 58 24.92 5.58 89.38
N ASN A 59 24.93 6.07 90.62
CA ASN A 59 25.55 7.33 91.02
C ASN A 59 27.00 7.43 90.53
N PRO A 60 27.35 8.36 89.61
CA PRO A 60 28.73 8.70 89.39
C PRO A 60 29.23 9.55 90.56
N SER A 61 30.26 9.04 91.21
CA SER A 61 31.00 9.72 92.28
C SER A 61 31.42 11.12 91.85
N SER A 62 31.14 12.08 92.73
CA SER A 62 31.49 13.48 92.61
C SER A 62 33.00 13.68 92.73
N SER A 63 33.73 13.63 91.62
CA SER A 63 35.01 14.35 91.53
C SER A 63 34.75 15.63 90.75
N SER A 64 34.57 16.75 91.45
CA SER A 64 34.33 18.06 90.86
C SER A 64 35.56 18.53 90.08
N PRO A 65 35.52 18.62 88.75
CA PRO A 65 36.52 19.39 88.03
C PRO A 65 36.15 20.86 88.19
N SER A 66 37.12 21.70 88.57
CA SER A 66 37.02 23.16 88.58
C SER A 66 36.80 23.66 87.13
N VAL A 67 35.56 23.62 86.65
CA VAL A 67 35.17 24.04 85.30
C VAL A 67 34.38 25.33 85.40
N SER A 68 34.78 26.30 84.59
CA SER A 68 34.09 27.57 84.34
C SER A 68 32.58 27.37 84.14
N GLY A 69 31.76 28.03 84.96
CA GLY A 69 30.33 27.68 85.16
C GLY A 69 29.37 27.85 83.97
N TYR A 70 29.83 28.32 82.81
CA TYR A 70 28.98 28.61 81.64
C TYR A 70 29.46 28.03 80.29
N ASP A 71 30.54 27.26 80.27
CA ASP A 71 31.11 26.74 79.01
C ASP A 71 30.17 25.71 78.32
N TRP A 72 29.38 24.98 79.10
CA TRP A 72 28.39 24.01 78.60
C TRP A 72 27.23 24.72 77.89
N ALA A 73 26.70 25.80 78.46
CA ALA A 73 25.61 26.57 77.87
C ALA A 73 26.02 27.23 76.54
N SER A 74 27.29 27.63 76.43
CA SER A 74 27.83 28.18 75.18
C SER A 74 27.94 27.12 74.08
N ARG A 75 28.28 25.87 74.44
CA ARG A 75 28.29 24.74 73.50
C ARG A 75 26.89 24.41 73.03
N ASP A 76 25.94 24.31 73.95
CA ASP A 76 24.55 23.97 73.65
C ASP A 76 23.89 25.04 72.76
N LEU A 77 24.16 26.32 73.02
CA LEU A 77 23.68 27.41 72.17
C LEU A 77 24.27 27.31 70.75
N LYS A 78 25.57 27.05 70.63
CA LYS A 78 26.21 26.88 69.33
C LYS A 78 25.62 25.70 68.56
N GLU A 79 25.45 24.57 69.23
CA GLU A 79 24.83 23.38 68.64
C GLU A 79 23.39 23.65 68.19
N ALA A 80 22.60 24.37 69.00
CA ALA A 80 21.24 24.75 68.64
C ALA A 80 21.20 25.69 67.41
N VAL A 81 22.12 26.65 67.32
CA VAL A 81 22.24 27.56 66.17
C VAL A 81 22.65 26.79 64.91
N ASP A 82 23.65 25.91 65.02
CA ASP A 82 24.11 25.08 63.91
C ASP A 82 23.00 24.12 63.43
N ALA A 83 22.26 23.51 64.37
CA ALA A 83 21.12 22.65 64.07
C ALA A 83 19.97 23.42 63.39
N HIS A 84 19.70 24.65 63.83
CA HIS A 84 18.68 25.50 63.22
C HIS A 84 19.06 25.89 61.79
N SER A 85 20.31 26.31 61.57
CA SER A 85 20.81 26.64 60.23
C SER A 85 20.73 25.44 59.27
N GLN A 86 21.11 24.24 59.73
CA GLN A 86 20.95 23.02 58.94
C GLN A 86 19.48 22.68 58.66
N CYS A 87 18.58 22.93 59.62
CA CYS A 87 17.15 22.71 59.44
C CYS A 87 16.57 23.65 58.36
N GLU A 88 16.90 24.95 58.43
CA GLU A 88 16.48 25.95 57.44
C GLU A 88 17.02 25.60 56.05
N GLN A 89 18.29 25.19 55.95
CA GLN A 89 18.86 24.73 54.68
C GLN A 89 18.10 23.53 54.10
N ARG A 90 17.78 22.51 54.93
CA ARG A 90 17.00 21.35 54.48
C ARG A 90 15.59 21.74 54.06
N GLN A 91 14.96 22.68 54.76
CA GLN A 91 13.63 23.18 54.39
C GLN A 91 13.67 23.85 53.01
N ASN A 92 14.64 24.72 52.76
CA ASN A 92 14.79 25.39 51.46
C ASN A 92 15.05 24.39 50.33
N GLN A 93 15.90 23.38 50.57
CA GLN A 93 16.13 22.30 49.59
C GLN A 93 14.86 21.49 49.32
N SER A 94 14.09 21.17 50.36
CA SER A 94 12.82 20.46 50.21
C SER A 94 11.80 21.28 49.41
N GLU A 95 11.71 22.59 49.64
CA GLU A 95 10.81 23.47 48.89
C GLU A 95 11.20 23.55 47.41
N GLN A 96 12.50 23.63 47.13
CA GLN A 96 13.01 23.60 45.75
C GLN A 96 12.60 22.30 45.04
N LEU A 97 12.83 21.14 45.67
CA LEU A 97 12.45 19.85 45.09
C LEU A 97 10.94 19.72 44.87
N LEU A 98 10.12 20.26 45.77
CA LEU A 98 8.66 20.27 45.58
C LEU A 98 8.23 21.15 44.40
N ASN A 99 8.90 22.28 44.19
CA ASN A 99 8.63 23.15 43.04
C ASN A 99 9.06 22.49 41.72
N GLU A 100 10.22 21.83 41.70
CA GLU A 100 10.69 21.04 40.54
C GLU A 100 9.74 19.88 40.24
N ALA A 101 9.32 19.12 41.26
CA ALA A 101 8.35 18.04 41.10
C ALA A 101 7.01 18.54 40.55
N ARG A 102 6.53 19.70 41.01
CA ARG A 102 5.29 20.33 40.52
C ARG A 102 5.42 20.72 39.04
N LEU A 103 6.55 21.31 38.65
CA LEU A 103 6.84 21.69 37.26
C LEU A 103 6.87 20.45 36.36
N LEU A 104 7.57 19.40 36.77
CA LEU A 104 7.66 18.15 36.03
C LEU A 104 6.29 17.49 35.84
N LEU A 105 5.46 17.48 36.88
CA LEU A 105 4.10 16.95 36.80
C LEU A 105 3.24 17.74 35.80
N GLY A 106 3.34 19.08 35.81
CA GLY A 106 2.62 19.93 34.85
C GLY A 106 3.04 19.67 33.41
N ASN A 107 4.35 19.53 33.17
CA ASN A 107 4.87 19.19 31.85
C ASN A 107 4.43 17.81 31.38
N LEU A 108 4.45 16.81 32.28
CA LEU A 108 3.98 15.45 31.98
C LEU A 108 2.49 15.43 31.63
N GLN A 109 1.66 16.17 32.36
CA GLN A 109 0.23 16.29 32.07
C GLN A 109 0.00 16.94 30.70
N LYS A 110 0.74 18.00 30.38
CA LYS A 110 0.65 18.68 29.08
C LYS A 110 1.05 17.74 27.93
N ALA A 111 2.18 17.05 28.06
CA ALA A 111 2.65 16.07 27.06
C ALA A 111 1.64 14.92 26.89
N GLY A 112 1.04 14.44 27.98
CA GLY A 112 0.00 13.41 27.91
C GLY A 112 -1.26 13.87 27.15
N LEU A 113 -1.66 15.13 27.32
CA LEU A 113 -2.79 15.71 26.58
C LEU A 113 -2.46 15.89 25.09
N GLU A 114 -1.25 16.33 24.75
CA GLU A 114 -0.79 16.47 23.37
C GLU A 114 -0.74 15.11 22.68
N LEU A 115 -0.12 14.10 23.31
CA LEU A 115 -0.09 12.74 22.79
C LEU A 115 -1.50 12.18 22.55
N LYS A 116 -2.44 12.46 23.46
CA LYS A 116 -3.83 12.03 23.28
C LYS A 116 -4.47 12.65 22.03
N LYS A 117 -4.24 13.95 21.78
CA LYS A 117 -4.76 14.62 20.59
C LYS A 117 -4.19 14.02 19.31
N GLU A 118 -2.88 13.79 19.27
CA GLU A 118 -2.21 13.15 18.11
C GLU A 118 -2.74 11.73 17.89
N TRP A 119 -2.98 10.98 18.96
CA TRP A 119 -3.56 9.64 18.86
C TRP A 119 -4.99 9.65 18.32
N ASP A 120 -5.83 10.58 18.80
CA ASP A 120 -7.20 10.76 18.31
C ASP A 120 -7.20 11.17 16.81
N GLN A 121 -6.30 12.07 16.41
CA GLN A 121 -6.13 12.47 15.01
C GLN A 121 -5.67 11.30 14.13
N LEU A 122 -4.67 10.53 14.57
CA LEU A 122 -4.20 9.36 13.85
C LEU A 122 -5.31 8.30 13.69
N ALA A 123 -6.17 8.14 14.70
CA ALA A 123 -7.31 7.23 14.63
C ALA A 123 -8.33 7.67 13.56
N THR A 124 -8.59 8.98 13.45
CA THR A 124 -9.47 9.52 12.40
C THR A 124 -8.88 9.36 11.01
N ASP A 125 -7.58 9.62 10.85
CA ASP A 125 -6.90 9.52 9.56
C ASP A 125 -6.84 8.07 9.06
N LEU A 126 -6.61 7.13 9.98
CA LEU A 126 -6.62 5.70 9.67
C LEU A 126 -8.00 5.24 9.18
N GLU A 127 -9.08 5.70 9.82
CA GLU A 127 -10.43 5.36 9.40
C GLU A 127 -10.81 5.99 8.05
N LEU A 128 -10.34 7.20 7.77
CA LEU A 128 -10.49 7.83 6.46
C LEU A 128 -9.73 7.05 5.38
N ALA A 129 -8.46 6.72 5.62
CA ALA A 129 -7.64 5.95 4.68
C ALA A 129 -8.24 4.57 4.38
N ARG A 130 -8.90 3.93 5.37
CA ARG A 130 -9.63 2.67 5.15
C ARG A 130 -10.79 2.82 4.17
N LYS A 131 -11.54 3.93 4.25
CA LYS A 131 -12.64 4.22 3.32
C LYS A 131 -12.11 4.46 1.92
N ASP A 132 -11.05 5.26 1.78
CA ASP A 132 -10.43 5.53 0.49
C ASP A 132 -9.90 4.24 -0.17
N VAL A 133 -9.28 3.35 0.60
CA VAL A 133 -8.83 2.04 0.10
C VAL A 133 -10.01 1.18 -0.35
N PHE A 134 -11.13 1.22 0.37
CA PHE A 134 -12.34 0.49 -0.01
C PHE A 134 -12.92 1.03 -1.33
N ASP A 135 -13.05 2.35 -1.46
CA ASP A 135 -13.57 3.00 -2.66
C ASP A 135 -12.65 2.78 -3.87
N LEU A 136 -11.33 2.88 -3.68
CA LEU A 136 -10.34 2.58 -4.71
C LEU A 136 -10.42 1.11 -5.15
N LYS A 137 -10.62 0.18 -4.21
CA LYS A 137 -10.80 -1.24 -4.55
C LYS A 137 -12.06 -1.47 -5.39
N SER A 138 -13.15 -0.77 -5.08
CA SER A 138 -14.39 -0.82 -5.85
C SER A 138 -14.18 -0.32 -7.29
N THR A 139 -13.57 0.86 -7.44
CA THR A 139 -13.28 1.46 -8.76
C THR A 139 -12.33 0.61 -9.60
N ILE A 140 -11.27 0.05 -9.02
CA ILE A 140 -10.36 -0.87 -9.72
C ILE A 140 -11.11 -2.11 -10.23
N THR A 141 -12.08 -2.61 -9.47
CA THR A 141 -12.88 -3.78 -9.88
C THR A 141 -13.79 -3.44 -11.06
N ALA A 142 -14.42 -2.25 -11.05
CA ALA A 142 -15.25 -1.77 -12.16
C ALA A 142 -14.43 -1.55 -13.45
N LEU A 143 -13.31 -0.83 -13.36
CA LEU A 143 -12.42 -0.59 -14.50
C LEU A 143 -11.85 -1.87 -15.09
N ARG A 144 -11.60 -2.89 -14.25
CA ARG A 144 -11.16 -4.21 -14.71
C ARG A 144 -12.23 -4.87 -15.58
N ALA A 145 -13.49 -4.83 -15.15
CA ALA A 145 -14.60 -5.39 -15.91
C ALA A 145 -14.82 -4.66 -17.24
N GLU A 146 -14.71 -3.32 -17.25
CA GLU A 146 -14.80 -2.53 -18.48
C GLU A 146 -13.67 -2.86 -19.47
N ARG A 147 -12.44 -2.96 -18.98
CA ARG A 147 -11.27 -3.34 -19.78
C ARG A 147 -11.43 -4.75 -20.37
N ASP A 148 -11.99 -5.69 -19.62
CA ASP A 148 -12.26 -7.05 -20.11
C ASP A 148 -13.37 -7.06 -21.16
N ALA A 149 -14.42 -6.25 -20.99
CA ALA A 149 -15.49 -6.09 -21.98
C ALA A 149 -14.97 -5.47 -23.29
N LEU A 150 -14.15 -4.43 -23.22
CA LEU A 150 -13.55 -3.80 -24.40
C LEU A 150 -12.61 -4.74 -25.16
N LEU A 151 -11.85 -5.58 -24.45
CA LEU A 151 -11.01 -6.59 -25.09
C LEU A 151 -11.85 -7.63 -25.83
N LEU A 152 -13.00 -8.01 -25.28
CA LEU A 152 -13.93 -8.93 -25.93
C LEU A 152 -14.50 -8.32 -27.22
N THR A 153 -15.04 -7.10 -27.16
CA THR A 153 -15.59 -6.43 -28.35
C THR A 153 -14.53 -6.21 -29.43
N THR A 154 -13.31 -5.84 -29.04
CA THR A 154 -12.19 -5.68 -29.98
C THR A 154 -11.83 -6.99 -30.69
N ALA A 155 -11.95 -8.14 -30.00
CA ALA A 155 -11.71 -9.44 -30.60
C ALA A 155 -12.83 -9.82 -31.59
N GLU A 156 -14.09 -9.59 -31.20
CA GLU A 156 -15.27 -9.82 -32.06
C GLU A 156 -15.24 -8.95 -33.32
N ASP A 157 -14.94 -7.65 -33.19
CA ASP A 157 -14.82 -6.73 -34.32
C ASP A 157 -13.69 -7.14 -35.27
N LYS A 158 -12.58 -7.64 -34.72
CA LYS A 158 -11.46 -8.13 -35.52
C LYS A 158 -11.85 -9.38 -36.31
N GLU A 159 -12.55 -10.33 -35.69
CA GLU A 159 -13.06 -11.54 -36.35
C GLU A 159 -14.05 -11.16 -37.45
N LEU A 160 -15.03 -10.30 -37.16
CA LEU A 160 -16.01 -9.83 -38.14
C LEU A 160 -15.33 -9.13 -39.34
N LYS A 161 -14.31 -8.31 -39.08
CA LYS A 161 -13.55 -7.65 -40.14
C LYS A 161 -12.79 -8.65 -41.01
N GLU A 162 -12.22 -9.70 -40.42
CA GLU A 162 -11.54 -10.76 -41.15
C GLU A 162 -12.52 -11.53 -42.04
N GLU A 163 -13.66 -11.97 -41.48
CA GLU A 163 -14.73 -12.65 -42.24
C GLU A 163 -15.25 -11.79 -43.40
N MET A 164 -15.51 -10.50 -43.14
CA MET A 164 -15.97 -9.56 -44.18
C MET A 164 -14.90 -9.38 -45.26
N SER A 165 -13.63 -9.21 -44.88
CA SER A 165 -12.53 -9.10 -45.83
C SER A 165 -12.39 -10.35 -46.70
N GLU A 166 -12.53 -11.54 -46.13
CA GLU A 166 -12.50 -12.80 -46.87
C GLU A 166 -13.66 -12.90 -47.86
N ALA A 167 -14.89 -12.57 -47.44
CA ALA A 167 -16.07 -12.56 -48.30
C ALA A 167 -15.90 -11.62 -49.50
N ILE A 168 -15.43 -10.39 -49.25
CA ILE A 168 -15.15 -9.40 -50.30
C ILE A 168 -14.12 -9.97 -51.29
N VAL A 169 -12.98 -10.48 -50.80
CA VAL A 169 -11.94 -11.04 -51.69
C VAL A 169 -12.48 -12.19 -52.54
N LEU A 170 -13.30 -13.07 -51.95
CA LEU A 170 -13.93 -14.18 -52.67
C LEU A 170 -14.88 -13.71 -53.76
N GLU A 171 -15.81 -12.80 -53.43
CA GLU A 171 -16.79 -12.27 -54.38
C GLU A 171 -16.10 -11.52 -55.53
N HIS A 172 -15.15 -10.64 -55.23
CA HIS A 172 -14.37 -9.92 -56.24
C HIS A 172 -13.59 -10.87 -57.14
N THR A 173 -12.96 -11.91 -56.58
CA THR A 173 -12.23 -12.92 -57.36
C THR A 173 -13.17 -13.68 -58.30
N GLN A 174 -14.38 -14.04 -57.83
CA GLN A 174 -15.38 -14.73 -58.66
C GLN A 174 -15.92 -13.82 -59.77
N GLY A 175 -16.28 -12.57 -59.44
CA GLY A 175 -16.74 -11.56 -60.39
C GLY A 175 -15.70 -11.30 -61.47
N PHE A 176 -14.44 -11.16 -61.10
CA PHE A 176 -13.33 -10.97 -62.04
C PHE A 176 -13.13 -12.18 -62.97
N LYS A 177 -13.12 -13.41 -62.43
CA LYS A 177 -13.05 -14.63 -63.25
C LYS A 177 -14.22 -14.74 -64.24
N SER A 178 -15.41 -14.30 -63.83
CA SER A 178 -16.58 -14.21 -64.70
C SER A 178 -16.36 -13.22 -65.84
N ALA A 179 -15.87 -12.01 -65.53
CA ALA A 179 -15.56 -10.99 -66.52
C ALA A 179 -14.47 -11.44 -67.51
N LEU A 180 -13.37 -12.05 -67.04
CA LEU A 180 -12.32 -12.59 -67.92
C LEU A 180 -12.86 -13.64 -68.90
N ARG A 181 -13.81 -14.47 -68.47
CA ARG A 181 -14.46 -15.46 -69.35
C ARG A 181 -15.25 -14.77 -70.46
N GLN A 182 -15.96 -13.69 -70.13
CA GLN A 182 -16.70 -12.89 -71.11
C GLN A 182 -15.75 -12.21 -72.10
N VAL A 183 -14.69 -11.57 -71.62
CA VAL A 183 -13.68 -10.89 -72.46
C VAL A 183 -12.99 -11.88 -73.41
N SER A 184 -12.58 -13.04 -72.90
CA SER A 184 -11.97 -14.10 -73.72
C SER A 184 -12.89 -14.52 -74.88
N HIS A 185 -14.19 -14.65 -74.60
CA HIS A 185 -15.17 -15.02 -75.60
C HIS A 185 -15.39 -13.92 -76.66
N LEU A 186 -15.51 -12.66 -76.22
CA LEU A 186 -15.78 -11.52 -77.11
C LEU A 186 -14.59 -11.15 -78.00
N LEU A 187 -13.38 -11.21 -77.46
CA LEU A 187 -12.16 -10.76 -78.16
C LEU A 187 -11.31 -11.90 -78.72
N ASN A 188 -11.72 -13.16 -78.49
CA ASN A 188 -11.03 -14.37 -78.92
C ASN A 188 -9.55 -14.44 -78.45
N ILE A 189 -9.28 -13.91 -77.25
CA ILE A 189 -7.95 -13.89 -76.62
C ILE A 189 -7.88 -15.03 -75.60
N SER A 190 -6.77 -15.77 -75.57
CA SER A 190 -6.53 -16.81 -74.55
C SER A 190 -6.26 -16.16 -73.20
N THR A 191 -7.09 -16.45 -72.20
CA THR A 191 -6.87 -16.07 -70.79
C THR A 191 -6.14 -17.16 -69.99
N LYS A 192 -5.70 -18.24 -70.65
CA LYS A 192 -5.02 -19.37 -70.01
C LYS A 192 -3.63 -18.95 -69.54
N GLY A 193 -3.40 -18.97 -68.22
CA GLY A 193 -2.13 -18.61 -67.58
C GLY A 193 -2.04 -17.16 -67.07
N VAL A 194 -3.14 -16.40 -67.10
CA VAL A 194 -3.19 -15.07 -66.46
C VAL A 194 -3.62 -15.25 -65.01
N ASP A 195 -2.65 -15.28 -64.10
CA ASP A 195 -2.92 -15.25 -62.67
C ASP A 195 -3.11 -13.79 -62.21
N PHE A 196 -4.24 -13.53 -61.58
CA PHE A 196 -4.53 -12.23 -60.96
C PHE A 196 -3.96 -12.23 -59.54
N ASP A 197 -3.07 -11.28 -59.28
CA ASP A 197 -2.53 -11.03 -57.95
C ASP A 197 -3.15 -9.72 -57.44
N PRO A 198 -4.08 -9.76 -56.47
CA PRO A 198 -4.71 -8.55 -55.93
C PRO A 198 -3.71 -7.58 -55.29
N ARG A 199 -2.48 -8.01 -55.01
CA ARG A 199 -1.41 -7.17 -54.47
C ARG A 199 -0.58 -6.49 -55.55
N LYS A 200 -0.95 -6.64 -56.82
CA LYS A 200 -0.28 -6.01 -57.97
C LYS A 200 -1.28 -5.26 -58.82
N ASP A 201 -0.83 -4.17 -59.42
CA ASP A 201 -1.63 -3.39 -60.37
C ASP A 201 -0.76 -2.95 -61.56
N VAL A 202 -1.41 -2.53 -62.65
CA VAL A 202 -0.75 -2.05 -63.85
C VAL A 202 -0.40 -0.57 -63.70
N TYR A 203 0.88 -0.28 -63.46
CA TYR A 203 1.42 1.07 -63.41
C TYR A 203 2.41 1.28 -64.56
N GLU A 204 2.27 2.37 -65.32
CA GLU A 204 3.09 2.66 -66.50
C GLU A 204 3.18 1.50 -67.51
N GLY A 205 2.07 0.75 -67.66
CA GLY A 205 1.99 -0.40 -68.57
C GLY A 205 2.71 -1.66 -68.10
N ARG A 206 3.18 -1.71 -66.84
CA ARG A 206 3.81 -2.88 -66.22
C ARG A 206 3.04 -3.32 -64.98
N LEU A 207 2.98 -4.63 -64.74
CA LEU A 207 2.37 -5.18 -63.54
C LEU A 207 3.37 -5.09 -62.37
N VAL A 208 3.09 -4.26 -61.38
CA VAL A 208 3.95 -3.98 -60.22
C VAL A 208 3.19 -4.17 -58.90
N PRO A 209 3.86 -4.54 -57.80
CA PRO A 209 3.23 -4.59 -56.47
C PRO A 209 2.62 -3.25 -56.05
N LEU A 210 1.46 -3.28 -55.41
CA LEU A 210 0.77 -2.10 -54.89
C LEU A 210 1.64 -1.28 -53.92
N SER A 211 2.53 -1.95 -53.17
CA SER A 211 3.48 -1.28 -52.26
C SER A 211 4.55 -0.42 -52.97
N GLU A 212 4.74 -0.61 -54.28
CA GLU A 212 5.69 0.14 -55.10
C GLU A 212 5.05 1.34 -55.81
N ILE A 213 3.70 1.38 -55.86
CA ILE A 213 2.95 2.50 -56.44
C ILE A 213 2.78 3.55 -55.35
N LEU A 214 3.27 4.77 -55.59
CA LEU A 214 3.15 5.88 -54.66
C LEU A 214 1.67 6.22 -54.41
N GLU A 215 1.31 6.42 -53.15
CA GLU A 215 -0.09 6.54 -52.68
C GLU A 215 -0.87 7.71 -53.32
N GLY A 216 -0.17 8.70 -53.89
CA GLY A 216 -0.77 9.80 -54.65
C GLY A 216 -0.96 9.56 -56.16
N ALA A 217 -0.50 8.43 -56.71
CA ALA A 217 -0.62 8.10 -58.13
C ALA A 217 -1.82 7.20 -58.47
N LEU A 218 -2.51 6.67 -57.46
CA LEU A 218 -3.71 5.82 -57.59
C LEU A 218 -5.02 6.63 -57.65
N LEU A 219 -4.97 7.95 -57.47
CA LEU A 219 -6.13 8.85 -57.47
C LEU A 219 -6.40 9.44 -58.86
N GLU A 220 -7.01 8.66 -59.75
CA GLU A 220 -7.78 9.20 -60.89
C GLU A 220 -9.12 8.47 -61.03
N SER A 221 -10.01 8.65 -60.05
CA SER A 221 -11.45 8.93 -60.28
C SER A 221 -12.20 8.90 -58.94
N GLU A 222 -12.25 10.04 -58.26
CA GLU A 222 -13.30 10.31 -57.29
C GLU A 222 -14.45 11.02 -58.04
N PRO A 223 -15.67 10.46 -58.11
CA PRO A 223 -16.82 11.24 -58.52
C PRO A 223 -17.14 12.22 -57.38
N ALA A 224 -17.04 13.51 -57.69
CA ALA A 224 -17.44 14.58 -56.81
C ALA A 224 -18.84 14.33 -56.21
N GLY A 225 -18.92 14.24 -54.89
CA GLY A 225 -20.18 14.44 -54.15
C GLY A 225 -20.48 13.39 -53.08
N ALA A 226 -19.92 13.57 -51.89
CA ALA A 226 -20.66 13.52 -50.63
C ALA A 226 -19.78 14.12 -49.53
N GLU A 227 -20.22 15.23 -48.98
CA GLU A 227 -19.65 15.84 -47.79
C GLU A 227 -19.86 14.87 -46.62
N GLU A 228 -18.79 14.21 -46.18
CA GLU A 228 -18.78 13.51 -44.90
C GLU A 228 -18.06 14.41 -43.89
N GLU A 229 -18.87 14.91 -42.97
CA GLU A 229 -18.55 15.86 -41.91
C GLU A 229 -17.43 15.30 -41.02
N VAL A 230 -16.21 15.80 -41.22
CA VAL A 230 -15.07 15.55 -40.33
C VAL A 230 -15.34 16.23 -39.00
N ILE A 231 -15.84 15.46 -38.02
CA ILE A 231 -15.83 15.86 -36.62
C ILE A 231 -14.36 15.88 -36.19
N ALA A 232 -13.83 17.08 -35.99
CA ALA A 232 -12.51 17.30 -35.44
C ALA A 232 -12.44 16.79 -33.99
N GLU A 233 -11.80 15.63 -33.78
CA GLU A 233 -11.36 15.23 -32.45
C GLU A 233 -9.99 15.83 -32.18
N THR A 234 -10.01 16.82 -31.29
CA THR A 234 -8.85 17.58 -30.82
C THR A 234 -7.83 16.66 -30.14
N VAL A 235 -6.67 16.46 -30.77
CA VAL A 235 -5.50 15.88 -30.12
C VAL A 235 -4.94 16.88 -29.12
N VAL A 236 -5.16 16.60 -27.82
CA VAL A 236 -4.41 17.22 -26.73
C VAL A 236 -2.99 16.69 -26.81
N ALA A 237 -2.05 17.57 -27.16
CA ALA A 237 -0.63 17.31 -27.03
C ALA A 237 -0.29 17.21 -25.53
N GLU A 238 0.01 16.01 -25.04
CA GLU A 238 0.69 15.85 -23.76
C GLU A 238 2.16 15.47 -23.98
N GLU A 239 2.99 16.39 -23.51
CA GLU A 239 4.42 16.47 -23.60
C GLU A 239 5.07 15.39 -22.71
N ILE A 240 5.54 14.28 -23.30
CA ILE A 240 6.30 13.27 -22.56
C ILE A 240 7.72 13.81 -22.33
N LYS A 241 7.90 14.40 -21.15
CA LYS A 241 9.21 14.70 -20.57
C LYS A 241 9.93 13.39 -20.26
N LYS A 242 10.97 13.12 -21.04
CA LYS A 242 11.89 11.98 -20.93
C LYS A 242 12.73 12.14 -19.65
N GLU A 243 12.35 11.47 -18.56
CA GLU A 243 13.21 11.35 -17.37
C GLU A 243 13.95 10.01 -17.39
N ALA A 244 15.25 10.11 -17.23
CA ALA A 244 16.21 9.05 -17.49
C ALA A 244 16.13 7.93 -16.45
N SER A 245 16.01 6.70 -16.94
CA SER A 245 16.38 5.49 -16.23
C SER A 245 17.88 5.53 -15.91
N ALA A 246 18.22 5.67 -14.63
CA ALA A 246 19.57 5.52 -14.11
C ALA A 246 19.58 4.38 -13.08
N VAL A 247 19.84 3.16 -13.56
CA VAL A 247 20.46 2.12 -12.74
C VAL A 247 21.54 1.45 -13.57
N PRO A 248 22.81 1.51 -13.13
CA PRO A 248 23.77 0.46 -13.39
C PRO A 248 24.03 -0.34 -12.10
N SER A 249 23.64 -1.61 -12.18
CA SER A 249 24.15 -2.71 -11.38
C SER A 249 25.68 -2.78 -11.47
N ILE A 250 26.37 -2.79 -10.34
CA ILE A 250 27.72 -3.39 -10.23
C ILE A 250 27.83 -4.10 -8.88
N TYR A 251 27.95 -5.43 -8.96
CA TYR A 251 28.46 -6.31 -7.91
C TYR A 251 29.87 -5.88 -7.49
N VAL A 252 30.11 -5.73 -6.19
CA VAL A 252 31.43 -6.02 -5.60
C VAL A 252 31.21 -6.67 -4.24
N ALA A 253 31.50 -7.97 -4.19
CA ALA A 253 31.82 -8.64 -2.94
C ALA A 253 33.23 -8.21 -2.54
N ASP A 254 33.43 -7.76 -1.30
CA ASP A 254 34.70 -8.02 -0.63
C ASP A 254 34.55 -8.09 0.89
N VAL A 255 35.00 -9.23 1.39
CA VAL A 255 35.17 -9.61 2.77
C VAL A 255 36.48 -9.00 3.25
N VAL A 256 36.47 -8.18 4.29
CA VAL A 256 37.67 -7.95 5.10
C VAL A 256 37.32 -8.02 6.59
N HIS A 257 37.86 -9.07 7.20
CA HIS A 257 38.04 -9.24 8.63
C HIS A 257 38.82 -8.06 9.23
N VAL A 258 38.39 -7.56 10.39
CA VAL A 258 39.30 -6.95 11.35
C VAL A 258 39.04 -7.55 12.73
N LYS A 259 40.14 -7.96 13.36
CA LYS A 259 40.28 -8.55 14.69
C LYS A 259 39.83 -7.60 15.80
#